data_AF-A0AAV2R8G6-F1
#
_entry.id   AF-A0AAV2R8G6-F1
#
_cell.length_a   1.000
_cell.length_b   1.000
_cell.length_c   1.000
_cell.angle_alpha   90.00
_cell.angle_beta   90.00
_cell.angle_gamma   90.00
#
_symmetry.space_group_name_H-M   'P 1'
#
loop_
_entity.id
_entity.type
_entity.pdbx_description
1 polymer ?
#
loop_
_entity_poly.entity_id
_entity_poly.type
_entity_poly.pdbx_seq_one_letter_code
_entity_poly.pdbx_strand_id
1 'polypeptide(L)'
;MEDNPAVQKIDSSHRFYIQGQQMSWEEDLGHEFKGHRSISLHDIHNMCLQSQDGGDRTRNAVSISLCAMLNSGHGGTVYLGITDSGIVRGLSLSQYQKDHMEASLEWTFSRFTPLVSDDRYSCCFVPVLSSKNQQNLPTDTQAIDNERRSRPHHVAQPNYCWCDIDAAAQHSLGKLSMAYVVEIHVRPWDPHKITNLRNSLYSSAPPLPPLHLTEANGCHFRQSCRQPRLCLEDVRRLLVHRVQEHFTLKLTRLQARYNILMKLAQENNIRIG
;
A
#
# COMPACT_ATOMS: atom_id res chain seq x y z
N MET A 1 -15.60 1.39 4.22
CA MET A 1 -15.32 0.72 2.93
C MET A 1 -16.32 1.30 1.95
N GLU A 2 -15.93 2.39 1.28
CA GLU A 2 -16.73 2.95 0.19
C GLU A 2 -16.54 2.09 -1.05
N ASP A 3 -17.63 1.85 -1.76
CA ASP A 3 -17.65 1.04 -2.96
C ASP A 3 -16.86 1.73 -4.08
N ASN A 4 -15.86 1.02 -4.59
CA ASN A 4 -14.96 1.51 -5.62
C ASN A 4 -15.62 1.37 -7.01
N PRO A 5 -15.91 2.49 -7.74
CA PRO A 5 -16.71 2.46 -8.97
C PRO A 5 -16.00 1.87 -10.20
N ALA A 6 -14.66 1.72 -10.21
CA ALA A 6 -13.97 1.06 -11.33
C ALA A 6 -13.85 -0.45 -11.13
N VAL A 7 -14.07 -0.93 -9.90
CA VAL A 7 -14.16 -2.34 -9.60
C VAL A 7 -15.61 -2.78 -9.80
N GLN A 8 -15.84 -3.55 -10.84
CA GLN A 8 -17.17 -4.07 -11.13
C GLN A 8 -17.49 -5.28 -10.25
N LYS A 9 -18.79 -5.47 -9.97
CA LYS A 9 -19.31 -6.60 -9.20
C LYS A 9 -20.24 -7.43 -10.09
N ILE A 10 -20.00 -8.74 -10.20
CA ILE A 10 -20.90 -9.68 -10.91
C ILE A 10 -22.06 -10.08 -9.98
N ASP A 11 -21.77 -10.21 -8.68
CA ASP A 11 -22.70 -10.37 -7.57
C ASP A 11 -22.09 -9.63 -6.37
N SER A 12 -22.87 -9.38 -5.32
CA SER A 12 -22.52 -8.78 -4.03
C SER A 12 -21.18 -9.26 -3.40
N SER A 13 -20.62 -10.36 -3.87
CA SER A 13 -19.38 -10.99 -3.36
C SER A 13 -18.15 -10.95 -4.29
N HIS A 14 -18.27 -10.71 -5.60
CA HIS A 14 -17.15 -10.92 -6.54
C HIS A 14 -16.73 -9.64 -7.29
N ARG A 15 -15.54 -9.13 -6.95
CA ARG A 15 -14.89 -7.96 -7.52
C ARG A 15 -14.02 -8.33 -8.73
N PHE A 16 -14.06 -7.55 -9.81
CA PHE A 16 -13.19 -7.70 -10.96
C PHE A 16 -12.89 -6.37 -11.66
N TYR A 17 -11.85 -6.35 -12.49
CA TYR A 17 -11.51 -5.26 -13.40
C TYR A 17 -11.69 -5.67 -14.86
N ILE A 18 -11.89 -4.70 -15.76
CA ILE A 18 -11.93 -4.97 -17.21
C ILE A 18 -10.60 -4.56 -17.86
N GLN A 19 -10.01 -5.45 -18.63
CA GLN A 19 -8.80 -5.17 -19.40
C GLN A 19 -9.02 -4.02 -20.39
N GLY A 20 -8.12 -3.04 -20.38
CA GLY A 20 -8.16 -1.86 -21.25
C GLY A 20 -9.09 -0.76 -20.77
N GLN A 21 -9.85 -0.97 -19.69
CA GLN A 21 -10.68 0.06 -19.10
C GLN A 21 -9.81 1.15 -18.43
N GLN A 22 -10.23 2.40 -18.59
CA GLN A 22 -9.69 3.55 -17.89
C GLN A 22 -10.30 3.65 -16.48
N MET A 23 -9.47 3.84 -15.47
CA MET A 23 -9.91 4.10 -14.10
C MET A 23 -10.67 5.42 -14.01
N SER A 24 -11.73 5.46 -13.20
CA SER A 24 -12.59 6.65 -13.06
C SER A 24 -12.00 7.72 -12.14
N TRP A 25 -10.82 7.48 -11.57
CA TRP A 25 -10.05 8.46 -10.79
C TRP A 25 -8.57 8.38 -11.19
N GLU A 26 -7.87 9.46 -10.89
CA GLU A 26 -6.43 9.59 -11.10
C GLU A 26 -5.66 9.22 -9.83
N GLU A 27 -4.34 9.07 -9.93
CA GLU A 27 -3.49 8.93 -8.75
C GLU A 27 -3.67 10.14 -7.82
N ASP A 28 -3.82 9.89 -6.52
CA ASP A 28 -4.03 10.93 -5.51
C ASP A 28 -3.23 10.61 -4.23
N LEU A 29 -3.60 11.18 -3.08
CA LEU A 29 -2.93 10.88 -1.81
C LEU A 29 -3.21 9.46 -1.27
N GLY A 30 -4.31 8.82 -1.68
CA GLY A 30 -4.74 7.50 -1.25
C GLY A 30 -4.55 6.40 -2.29
N HIS A 31 -4.32 6.72 -3.56
CA HIS A 31 -4.26 5.76 -4.67
C HIS A 31 -2.99 5.94 -5.50
N GLU A 32 -2.25 4.84 -5.69
CA GLU A 32 -1.03 4.78 -6.52
C GLU A 32 -1.17 3.70 -7.59
N PHE A 33 -0.81 3.99 -8.82
CA PHE A 33 -0.75 3.04 -9.92
C PHE A 33 0.71 2.64 -10.23
N LYS A 34 0.88 1.34 -10.50
CA LYS A 34 2.15 0.77 -10.96
C LYS A 34 1.88 -0.31 -12.01
N GLY A 35 2.48 -0.15 -13.19
CA GLY A 35 2.37 -1.15 -14.26
C GLY A 35 3.20 -2.42 -14.06
N HIS A 36 3.88 -2.57 -12.92
CA HIS A 36 4.83 -3.65 -12.65
C HIS A 36 4.66 -4.22 -11.24
N ARG A 37 5.32 -5.35 -10.99
CA ARG A 37 5.27 -6.07 -9.70
C ARG A 37 6.56 -6.02 -8.87
N SER A 38 7.55 -5.20 -9.24
CA SER A 38 8.78 -5.03 -8.47
C SER A 38 8.49 -4.35 -7.13
N ILE A 39 8.40 -5.13 -6.05
CA ILE A 39 7.99 -4.63 -4.73
C ILE A 39 9.15 -3.93 -4.04
N SER A 40 10.29 -4.61 -3.91
CA SER A 40 11.50 -4.04 -3.31
C SER A 40 12.40 -3.38 -4.35
N LEU A 41 13.24 -2.47 -3.88
CA LEU A 41 14.41 -1.97 -4.62
C LEU A 41 15.34 -3.09 -5.12
N HIS A 42 15.40 -4.22 -4.41
CA HIS A 42 16.24 -5.36 -4.80
C HIS A 42 15.62 -6.21 -5.93
N ASP A 43 14.32 -6.05 -6.18
CA ASP A 43 13.60 -6.72 -7.26
C ASP A 43 13.69 -5.94 -8.59
N ILE A 44 14.30 -4.74 -8.57
CA ILE A 44 14.48 -3.94 -9.77
C ILE A 44 15.63 -4.52 -10.57
N HIS A 45 15.34 -4.97 -11.79
CA HIS A 45 16.34 -5.49 -12.70
C HIS A 45 17.38 -4.42 -13.05
N ASN A 46 18.66 -4.81 -13.15
CA ASN A 46 19.77 -3.89 -13.42
C ASN A 46 19.61 -3.08 -14.72
N MET A 47 18.89 -3.63 -15.71
CA MET A 47 18.59 -2.90 -16.96
C MET A 47 17.60 -1.74 -16.79
N CYS A 48 16.95 -1.61 -15.64
CA CYS A 48 16.10 -0.45 -15.33
C CYS A 48 16.91 0.75 -14.79
N LEU A 49 18.24 0.61 -14.62
CA LEU A 49 19.18 1.68 -14.31
C LEU A 49 19.63 2.33 -15.63
N GLN A 50 19.30 3.61 -15.85
CA GLN A 50 19.82 4.32 -17.02
C GLN A 50 21.22 4.86 -16.71
N SER A 51 22.20 4.34 -17.46
CA SER A 51 23.56 4.89 -17.65
C SER A 51 24.54 4.87 -16.45
N GLN A 52 25.82 4.74 -16.79
CA GLN A 52 26.99 4.61 -15.89
C GLN A 52 27.29 5.85 -15.01
N ASP A 53 26.48 6.90 -15.07
CA ASP A 53 26.68 8.19 -14.38
C ASP A 53 25.60 8.49 -13.32
N GLY A 54 25.00 7.47 -12.71
CA GLY A 54 24.08 7.65 -11.57
C GLY A 54 22.75 8.34 -11.92
N GLY A 55 22.33 8.27 -13.19
CA GLY A 55 21.11 8.88 -13.72
C GLY A 55 19.86 8.02 -13.50
N ASP A 56 18.72 8.68 -13.31
CA ASP A 56 17.43 8.16 -12.86
C ASP A 56 17.02 6.72 -13.27
N ARG A 57 16.40 6.02 -12.33
CA ARG A 57 15.75 4.73 -12.58
C ARG A 57 14.51 4.94 -13.46
N THR A 58 14.35 4.12 -14.49
CA THR A 58 13.14 4.12 -15.33
C THR A 58 11.88 3.72 -14.56
N ARG A 59 12.04 3.03 -13.42
CA ARG A 59 10.95 2.57 -12.54
C ARG A 59 11.37 2.62 -11.09
N ASN A 60 10.49 3.11 -10.23
CA ASN A 60 10.66 3.09 -8.78
C ASN A 60 10.02 1.85 -8.16
N ALA A 61 10.63 1.32 -7.10
CA ALA A 61 10.05 0.21 -6.36
C ALA A 61 8.74 0.63 -5.69
N VAL A 62 7.81 -0.32 -5.58
CA VAL A 62 6.55 -0.13 -4.85
C VAL A 62 6.79 0.21 -3.38
N SER A 63 7.90 -0.27 -2.79
CA SER A 63 8.31 0.01 -1.40
C SER A 63 8.37 1.50 -1.08
N ILE A 64 8.72 2.35 -2.04
CA ILE A 64 8.75 3.81 -1.88
C ILE A 64 7.34 4.35 -1.64
N SER A 65 6.38 3.95 -2.48
CA SER A 65 4.99 4.37 -2.37
C SER A 65 4.34 3.85 -1.08
N LEU A 66 4.64 2.60 -0.70
CA LEU A 66 4.17 2.00 0.55
C LEU A 66 4.70 2.74 1.78
N CYS A 67 5.99 3.08 1.80
CA CYS A 67 6.60 3.88 2.86
C CYS A 67 5.94 5.26 2.98
N ALA A 68 5.71 5.92 1.84
CA ALA A 68 5.03 7.21 1.81
C ALA A 68 3.59 7.16 2.37
N MET A 69 2.83 6.10 2.06
CA MET A 69 1.47 5.89 2.59
C MET A 69 1.46 5.56 4.09
N LEU A 70 2.43 4.76 4.56
CA LEU A 70 2.58 4.47 5.99
C LEU A 70 2.89 5.74 6.78
N ASN A 71 3.84 6.54 6.28
CA ASN A 71 4.29 7.76 6.92
C ASN A 71 3.23 8.85 6.91
N SER A 72 2.33 8.89 5.93
CA SER A 72 1.22 9.84 5.89
C SER A 72 0.22 9.64 7.03
N GLY A 73 0.13 8.42 7.58
CA GLY A 73 -0.82 8.05 8.64
C GLY A 73 -2.26 7.80 8.14
N HIS A 74 -2.59 8.22 6.91
CA HIS A 74 -3.92 8.04 6.32
C HIS A 74 -4.09 6.67 5.66
N GLY A 75 -2.98 5.98 5.36
CA GLY A 75 -3.01 4.75 4.58
C GLY A 75 -3.18 5.03 3.09
N GLY A 76 -3.68 4.04 2.36
CA GLY A 76 -3.91 4.10 0.91
C GLY A 76 -3.81 2.74 0.25
N THR A 77 -3.91 2.71 -1.08
CA THR A 77 -3.86 1.50 -1.89
C THR A 77 -2.91 1.69 -3.07
N VAL A 78 -1.99 0.74 -3.23
CA VAL A 78 -1.17 0.64 -4.44
C VAL A 78 -1.76 -0.44 -5.35
N TYR A 79 -2.02 -0.09 -6.60
CA TYR A 79 -2.56 -0.99 -7.62
C TYR A 79 -1.47 -1.40 -8.59
N LEU A 80 -1.15 -2.69 -8.61
CA LEU A 80 -0.19 -3.28 -9.53
C LEU A 80 -0.93 -3.85 -10.74
N GLY A 81 -0.43 -3.58 -11.95
CA GLY A 81 -1.09 -3.95 -13.21
C GLY A 81 -1.99 -2.85 -13.79
N ILE A 82 -1.93 -1.64 -13.25
CA ILE A 82 -2.55 -0.44 -13.82
C ILE A 82 -1.43 0.49 -14.30
N THR A 83 -1.52 1.00 -15.53
CA THR A 83 -0.53 1.94 -16.05
C THR A 83 -0.61 3.29 -15.34
N ASP A 84 0.45 4.10 -15.44
CA ASP A 84 0.48 5.47 -14.88
C ASP A 84 -0.63 6.35 -15.49
N SER A 85 -1.07 6.04 -16.71
CA SER A 85 -2.22 6.68 -17.35
C SER A 85 -3.58 6.19 -16.84
N GLY A 86 -3.64 5.31 -15.84
CA GLY A 86 -4.88 4.75 -15.29
C GLY A 86 -5.54 3.66 -16.15
N ILE A 87 -4.82 3.02 -17.07
CA ILE A 87 -5.39 1.94 -17.91
C ILE A 87 -5.13 0.58 -17.23
N VAL A 88 -6.19 -0.21 -17.05
CA VAL A 88 -6.10 -1.57 -16.51
C VAL A 88 -5.43 -2.49 -17.56
N ARG A 89 -4.26 -3.03 -17.23
CA ARG A 89 -3.59 -4.07 -18.04
C ARG A 89 -3.67 -5.45 -17.39
N GLY A 90 -3.56 -5.48 -16.08
CA GLY A 90 -3.40 -6.69 -15.29
C GLY A 90 -1.99 -7.27 -15.38
N LEU A 91 -1.69 -8.14 -14.42
CA LEU A 91 -0.48 -8.95 -14.35
C LEU A 91 -0.90 -10.41 -14.50
N SER A 92 -0.37 -11.10 -15.51
CA SER A 92 -0.56 -12.55 -15.63
C SER A 92 0.22 -13.25 -14.51
N LEU A 93 -0.50 -13.82 -13.55
CA LEU A 93 0.08 -14.42 -12.36
C LEU A 93 -0.43 -15.85 -12.18
N SER A 94 0.48 -16.82 -12.14
CA SER A 94 0.18 -18.15 -11.63
C SER A 94 0.00 -18.11 -10.11
N GLN A 95 -0.57 -19.17 -9.51
CA GLN A 95 -0.71 -19.25 -8.05
C GLN A 95 0.65 -19.10 -7.34
N TYR A 96 1.72 -19.72 -7.85
CA TYR A 96 3.07 -19.57 -7.28
C TYR A 96 3.59 -18.14 -7.37
N GLN A 97 3.21 -17.37 -8.40
CA GLN A 97 3.60 -15.97 -8.50
C GLN A 97 2.81 -15.07 -7.55
N LYS A 98 1.56 -15.43 -7.20
CA LYS A 98 0.82 -14.75 -6.13
C LYS A 98 1.50 -14.96 -4.78
N ASP A 99 1.85 -16.21 -4.48
CA ASP A 99 2.56 -16.57 -3.24
C ASP A 99 3.95 -15.85 -3.18
N HIS A 100 4.67 -15.77 -4.31
CA HIS A 100 5.89 -14.95 -4.40
C HIS A 100 5.64 -13.48 -4.04
N MET A 101 4.56 -12.87 -4.56
CA MET A 101 4.27 -11.46 -4.30
C MET A 101 3.95 -11.21 -2.83
N GLU A 102 3.22 -12.10 -2.18
CA GLU A 102 2.96 -12.02 -0.74
C GLU A 102 4.28 -12.13 0.06
N ALA A 103 5.14 -13.11 -0.27
CA ALA A 103 6.44 -13.27 0.37
C ALA A 103 7.37 -12.07 0.14
N SER A 104 7.36 -11.46 -1.05
CA SER A 104 8.16 -10.27 -1.36
C SER A 104 7.65 -9.04 -0.59
N LEU A 105 6.33 -8.92 -0.41
CA LEU A 105 5.74 -7.86 0.41
C LEU A 105 6.10 -8.00 1.89
N GLU A 106 5.96 -9.20 2.45
CA GLU A 106 6.36 -9.52 3.82
C GLU A 106 7.85 -9.24 4.05
N TRP A 107 8.70 -9.73 3.14
CA TRP A 107 10.13 -9.45 3.18
C TRP A 107 10.40 -7.94 3.18
N THR A 108 9.76 -7.19 2.27
CA THR A 108 9.96 -5.73 2.17
C THR A 108 9.60 -5.02 3.47
N PHE A 109 8.45 -5.33 4.06
CA PHE A 109 8.00 -4.71 5.31
C PHE A 109 8.81 -5.14 6.54
N SER A 110 9.39 -6.35 6.53
CA SER A 110 10.34 -6.79 7.57
C SER A 110 11.65 -6.01 7.55
N ARG A 111 11.98 -5.35 6.43
CA ARG A 111 13.20 -4.56 6.25
C ARG A 111 12.98 -3.06 6.49
N PHE A 112 11.74 -2.64 6.71
CA PHE A 112 11.46 -1.28 7.10
C PHE A 112 11.91 -1.03 8.54
N THR A 113 12.26 0.21 8.84
CA THR A 113 12.65 0.64 10.19
C THR A 113 11.76 1.78 10.67
N PRO A 114 10.90 1.58 11.68
CA PRO A 114 10.62 0.30 12.35
C PRO A 114 9.88 -0.68 11.43
N LEU A 115 9.89 -1.97 11.80
CA LEU A 115 9.18 -3.01 11.07
C LEU A 115 7.68 -2.69 11.03
N VAL A 116 7.06 -3.00 9.90
CA VAL A 116 5.61 -2.81 9.71
C VAL A 116 4.90 -4.08 10.15
N SER A 117 3.93 -3.94 11.05
CA SER A 117 3.13 -5.07 11.54
C SER A 117 2.08 -5.51 10.49
N ASP A 118 1.79 -6.80 10.42
CA ASP A 118 0.91 -7.42 9.40
C ASP A 118 -0.52 -6.84 9.40
N ASP A 119 -0.98 -6.40 10.57
CA ASP A 119 -2.26 -5.71 10.74
C ASP A 119 -2.30 -4.33 10.07
N ARG A 120 -1.18 -3.80 9.58
CA ARG A 120 -1.11 -2.51 8.86
C ARG A 120 -1.28 -2.66 7.35
N TYR A 121 -1.28 -3.87 6.80
CA TYR A 121 -1.45 -4.04 5.36
C TYR A 121 -2.25 -5.30 4.97
N SER A 122 -2.67 -5.37 3.72
CA SER A 122 -3.17 -6.60 3.09
C SER A 122 -2.91 -6.57 1.59
N CYS A 123 -2.69 -7.74 1.01
CA CYS A 123 -2.56 -7.93 -0.43
C CYS A 123 -3.82 -8.65 -0.95
N CYS A 124 -4.40 -8.16 -2.05
CA CYS A 124 -5.57 -8.77 -2.67
C CYS A 124 -5.34 -8.93 -4.18
N PHE A 125 -5.68 -10.09 -4.72
CA PHE A 125 -5.56 -10.38 -6.16
C PHE A 125 -6.96 -10.31 -6.80
N VAL A 126 -7.23 -9.23 -7.52
CA VAL A 126 -8.54 -9.00 -8.14
C VAL A 126 -8.45 -9.39 -9.62
N PRO A 127 -9.28 -10.32 -10.12
CA PRO A 127 -9.19 -10.80 -11.50
C PRO A 127 -9.47 -9.70 -12.51
N VAL A 128 -8.78 -9.77 -13.65
CA VAL A 128 -8.98 -8.90 -14.81
C VAL A 128 -9.64 -9.73 -15.91
N LEU A 129 -10.84 -9.32 -16.29
CA LEU A 129 -11.63 -9.95 -17.33
C LEU A 129 -11.47 -9.19 -18.65
N SER A 130 -11.53 -9.91 -19.77
CA SER A 130 -11.75 -9.28 -21.07
C SER A 130 -13.21 -8.83 -21.16
N SER A 131 -13.51 -7.74 -21.88
CA SER A 131 -14.88 -7.26 -22.10
C SER A 131 -15.82 -8.33 -22.69
N LYS A 132 -15.26 -9.36 -23.35
CA LYS A 132 -16.03 -10.50 -23.89
C LYS A 132 -16.39 -11.57 -22.86
N ASN A 133 -15.72 -11.61 -21.71
CA ASN A 133 -15.79 -12.69 -20.72
C ASN A 133 -16.37 -12.23 -19.37
N GLN A 134 -17.11 -11.13 -19.33
CA GLN A 134 -17.66 -10.54 -18.09
C GLN A 134 -18.62 -11.47 -17.33
N GLN A 135 -19.18 -12.49 -17.98
CA GLN A 135 -20.18 -13.39 -17.40
C GLN A 135 -19.57 -14.65 -16.76
N ASN A 136 -18.28 -14.94 -16.98
CA ASN A 136 -17.61 -16.12 -16.44
C ASN A 136 -16.31 -15.70 -15.76
N LEU A 137 -16.35 -15.58 -14.43
CA LEU A 137 -15.11 -15.59 -13.64
C LEU A 137 -14.42 -16.92 -13.91
N PRO A 138 -13.21 -16.92 -14.49
CA PRO A 138 -12.53 -18.18 -14.73
C PRO A 138 -12.17 -18.78 -13.37
N THR A 139 -12.70 -19.95 -13.05
CA THR A 139 -12.23 -20.70 -11.90
C THR A 139 -10.84 -21.21 -12.26
N ASP A 140 -9.82 -20.82 -11.50
CA ASP A 140 -8.47 -21.36 -11.63
C ASP A 140 -8.54 -22.86 -11.29
N THR A 141 -8.79 -23.67 -12.32
CA THR A 141 -9.14 -25.10 -12.21
C THR A 141 -7.91 -25.99 -12.32
N GLN A 142 -6.73 -25.39 -12.39
CA GLN A 142 -5.49 -26.17 -12.40
C GLN A 142 -5.27 -26.77 -11.02
N ALA A 143 -5.10 -28.09 -10.96
CA ALA A 143 -4.66 -28.77 -9.75
C ALA A 143 -3.32 -28.15 -9.31
N ILE A 144 -3.32 -27.51 -8.15
CA ILE A 144 -2.12 -26.88 -7.58
C ILE A 144 -1.23 -27.99 -7.01
N ASP A 145 0.02 -28.05 -7.46
CA ASP A 145 1.02 -28.92 -6.86
C ASP A 145 1.49 -28.29 -5.54
N ASN A 146 0.92 -28.79 -4.44
CA ASN A 146 1.20 -28.28 -3.09
C ASN A 146 2.66 -28.49 -2.66
N GLU A 147 3.33 -29.52 -3.16
CA GLU A 147 4.74 -29.76 -2.86
C GLU A 147 5.59 -28.64 -3.48
N ARG A 148 5.34 -28.32 -4.76
CA ARG A 148 5.98 -27.18 -5.41
C ARG A 148 5.62 -25.85 -4.75
N ARG A 149 4.35 -25.67 -4.35
CA ARG A 149 3.89 -24.45 -3.66
C ARG A 149 4.64 -24.20 -2.36
N SER A 150 4.99 -25.26 -1.63
CA SER A 150 5.74 -25.16 -0.36
C SER A 150 7.21 -24.77 -0.54
N ARG A 151 7.73 -24.78 -1.77
CA ARG A 151 9.12 -24.42 -2.03
C ARG A 151 9.35 -22.93 -1.74
N PRO A 152 10.41 -22.56 -1.00
CA PRO A 152 10.67 -21.17 -0.68
C PRO A 152 10.90 -20.33 -1.95
N HIS A 153 10.28 -19.16 -2.00
CA HIS A 153 10.49 -18.19 -3.06
C HIS A 153 11.80 -17.44 -2.88
N HIS A 154 12.45 -17.17 -4.00
CA HIS A 154 13.64 -16.35 -4.10
C HIS A 154 13.21 -14.89 -4.21
N VAL A 155 13.04 -14.22 -3.07
CA VAL A 155 12.67 -12.80 -2.98
C VAL A 155 13.90 -11.90 -2.87
N ALA A 156 13.74 -10.60 -3.11
CA ALA A 156 14.75 -9.57 -2.90
C ALA A 156 16.08 -9.80 -3.66
N GLN A 157 15.95 -10.25 -4.90
CA GLN A 157 17.08 -10.42 -5.79
C GLN A 157 16.67 -10.08 -7.23
N PRO A 158 17.60 -9.58 -8.06
CA PRO A 158 17.28 -9.16 -9.42
C PRO A 158 17.02 -10.35 -10.37
N ASN A 159 17.34 -11.57 -9.93
CA ASN A 159 17.21 -12.80 -10.70
C ASN A 159 15.78 -13.36 -10.61
N TYR A 160 15.38 -14.10 -11.65
CA TYR A 160 14.09 -14.79 -11.67
C TYR A 160 13.98 -15.83 -10.55
N CYS A 161 12.81 -15.87 -9.92
CA CYS A 161 12.46 -16.97 -9.03
C CYS A 161 12.04 -18.19 -9.84
N TRP A 162 12.11 -19.38 -9.24
CA TRP A 162 11.67 -20.63 -9.88
C TRP A 162 10.21 -20.56 -10.39
N CYS A 163 9.34 -19.77 -9.74
CA CYS A 163 7.95 -19.57 -10.16
C CYS A 163 7.82 -18.79 -11.46
N ASP A 164 8.80 -17.94 -11.80
CA ASP A 164 8.83 -17.20 -13.06
C ASP A 164 9.27 -18.10 -14.21
N ILE A 165 10.24 -18.97 -13.94
CA ILE A 165 10.69 -20.00 -14.89
C ILE A 165 9.55 -20.98 -15.16
N ASP A 166 8.84 -21.42 -14.11
CA ASP A 166 7.67 -22.30 -14.24
C ASP A 166 6.55 -21.62 -15.05
N ALA A 167 6.20 -20.37 -14.73
CA ALA A 167 5.20 -19.62 -15.48
C ALA A 167 5.59 -19.41 -16.95
N ALA A 168 6.86 -19.12 -17.24
CA ALA A 168 7.36 -19.01 -18.60
C ALA A 168 7.27 -20.34 -19.36
N ALA A 169 7.65 -21.45 -18.73
CA ALA A 169 7.52 -22.79 -19.30
C ALA A 169 6.05 -23.15 -19.57
N GLN A 170 5.14 -22.86 -18.64
CA GLN A 170 3.70 -23.05 -18.82
C GLN A 170 3.17 -22.24 -20.01
N HIS A 171 3.57 -20.97 -20.12
CA HIS A 171 3.22 -20.10 -21.24
C HIS A 171 3.74 -20.65 -22.58
N SER A 172 4.98 -21.15 -22.64
CA SER A 172 5.54 -21.80 -23.83
C SER A 172 4.77 -23.07 -24.23
N LEU A 173 4.13 -23.75 -23.27
CA LEU A 173 3.24 -24.89 -23.51
C LEU A 173 1.79 -24.46 -23.84
N GLY A 174 1.54 -23.17 -24.05
CA GLY A 174 0.22 -22.62 -24.38
C GLY A 174 -0.73 -22.49 -23.20
N LYS A 175 -0.27 -22.71 -21.96
CA LYS A 175 -1.08 -22.45 -20.76
C LYS A 175 -1.04 -20.96 -20.43
N LEU A 176 -2.18 -20.30 -20.49
CA LEU A 176 -2.31 -18.89 -20.14
C LEU A 176 -2.72 -18.73 -18.68
N SER A 177 -1.92 -18.01 -17.90
CA SER A 177 -2.31 -17.60 -16.55
C SER A 177 -3.30 -16.44 -16.61
N MET A 178 -4.24 -16.42 -15.67
CA MET A 178 -5.16 -15.31 -15.51
C MET A 178 -4.43 -14.02 -15.16
N ALA A 179 -4.94 -12.90 -15.68
CA ALA A 179 -4.48 -11.56 -15.33
C ALA A 179 -5.17 -11.05 -14.06
N TYR A 180 -4.42 -10.39 -13.18
CA TYR A 180 -4.91 -9.81 -11.93
C TYR A 180 -4.42 -8.37 -11.77
N VAL A 181 -5.25 -7.52 -11.17
CA VAL A 181 -4.76 -6.32 -10.49
C VAL A 181 -4.46 -6.71 -9.06
N VAL A 182 -3.26 -6.38 -8.60
CA VAL A 182 -2.88 -6.62 -7.20
C VAL A 182 -3.09 -5.34 -6.42
N GLU A 183 -3.99 -5.37 -5.45
CA GLU A 183 -4.25 -4.26 -4.55
C GLU A 183 -3.47 -4.47 -3.26
N ILE A 184 -2.49 -3.62 -2.98
CA ILE A 184 -1.79 -3.58 -1.70
C ILE A 184 -2.40 -2.44 -0.87
N HIS A 185 -3.18 -2.81 0.13
CA HIS A 185 -3.86 -1.89 1.03
C HIS A 185 -2.97 -1.60 2.23
N VAL A 186 -2.67 -0.33 2.48
CA VAL A 186 -2.05 0.19 3.71
C VAL A 186 -3.15 0.77 4.58
N ARG A 187 -3.33 0.23 5.78
CA ARG A 187 -4.40 0.68 6.69
C ARG A 187 -4.03 2.02 7.35
N PRO A 188 -5.01 2.91 7.55
CA PRO A 188 -4.83 4.12 8.35
C PRO A 188 -4.25 3.79 9.71
N TRP A 189 -3.41 4.68 10.22
CA TRP A 189 -2.84 4.51 11.55
C TRP A 189 -3.88 4.86 12.62
N ASP A 190 -4.14 3.91 13.52
CA ASP A 190 -5.11 4.08 14.60
C ASP A 190 -4.40 4.38 15.94
N PRO A 191 -4.53 5.61 16.48
CA PRO A 191 -3.95 5.99 17.77
C PRO A 191 -4.52 5.22 18.96
N HIS A 192 -5.72 4.65 18.84
CA HIS A 192 -6.43 3.97 19.92
C HIS A 192 -6.15 2.48 19.99
N LYS A 193 -5.42 1.93 19.01
CA LYS A 193 -5.06 0.52 19.00
C LYS A 193 -4.07 0.21 20.13
N ILE A 194 -4.32 -0.86 20.89
CA ILE A 194 -3.51 -1.28 22.05
C ILE A 194 -2.02 -1.42 21.72
N THR A 195 -1.69 -1.91 20.53
CA THR A 195 -0.31 -2.05 20.04
C THR A 195 0.40 -0.69 19.91
N ASN A 196 -0.34 0.37 19.56
CA ASN A 196 0.17 1.75 19.44
C ASN A 196 0.16 2.50 20.78
N LEU A 197 -0.70 2.11 21.72
CA LEU A 197 -0.80 2.71 23.05
C LEU A 197 0.40 2.40 23.95
N ARG A 198 1.11 1.29 23.73
CA ARG A 198 2.30 0.92 24.54
C ARG A 198 3.41 1.97 24.51
N ASN A 199 3.53 2.75 23.43
CA ASN A 199 4.48 3.87 23.34
C ASN A 199 3.96 5.17 24.00
N SER A 200 2.66 5.23 24.31
CA SER A 200 1.97 6.41 24.86
C SER A 200 1.79 6.33 26.39
N LEU A 201 1.68 5.13 26.96
CA LEU A 201 1.41 4.94 28.39
C LEU A 201 2.52 5.46 29.34
N TYR A 202 3.74 5.69 28.82
CA TYR A 202 4.88 6.20 29.60
C TYR A 202 5.38 7.57 29.11
N SER A 203 4.74 8.16 28.10
CA SER A 203 5.23 9.39 27.46
C SER A 203 4.13 10.43 27.41
N SER A 204 4.40 11.63 27.90
CA SER A 204 3.55 12.82 27.71
C SER A 204 3.48 13.28 26.23
N ALA A 205 4.15 12.56 25.32
CA ALA A 205 4.16 12.83 23.89
C ALA A 205 2.82 12.43 23.23
N PRO A 206 2.38 13.19 22.21
CA PRO A 206 1.20 12.83 21.45
C PRO A 206 1.40 11.48 20.74
N PRO A 207 0.36 10.64 20.66
CA PRO A 207 0.43 9.42 19.87
C PRO A 207 0.44 9.86 18.39
N LEU A 208 1.62 9.78 17.76
CA LEU A 208 1.82 10.09 16.36
C LEU A 208 2.13 8.80 15.58
N PRO A 209 1.77 8.74 14.28
CA PRO A 209 2.14 7.61 13.44
C PRO A 209 3.66 7.48 13.40
N PRO A 210 4.20 6.24 13.51
CA PRO A 210 5.64 6.02 13.39
C PRO A 210 6.14 6.44 12.01
N LEU A 211 7.37 6.95 11.98
CA LEU A 211 8.08 7.19 10.73
C LEU A 211 8.87 5.95 10.35
N HIS A 212 8.52 5.39 9.20
CA HIS A 212 9.19 4.28 8.57
C HIS A 212 10.26 4.75 7.60
N LEU A 213 11.39 4.06 7.64
CA LEU A 213 12.45 4.08 6.65
C LEU A 213 12.35 2.83 5.79
N THR A 214 12.57 2.97 4.49
CA THR A 214 12.64 1.84 3.55
C THR A 214 13.86 0.97 3.78
N GLU A 215 13.95 -0.15 3.04
CA GLU A 215 15.11 -1.05 3.01
C GLU A 215 16.43 -0.36 2.60
N ALA A 216 16.36 0.83 1.99
CA ALA A 216 17.51 1.67 1.63
C ALA A 216 17.70 2.88 2.57
N ASN A 217 17.10 2.86 3.76
CA ASN A 217 17.12 3.96 4.73
C ASN A 217 16.55 5.28 4.17
N GLY A 218 15.58 5.19 3.26
CA GLY A 218 14.87 6.34 2.71
C GLY A 218 13.59 6.64 3.51
N CYS A 219 13.43 7.89 3.95
CA CYS A 219 12.16 8.37 4.49
C CYS A 219 11.37 9.06 3.39
N HIS A 220 10.20 8.54 3.06
CA HIS A 220 9.35 9.06 1.99
C HIS A 220 8.02 9.52 2.54
N PHE A 221 7.50 10.61 1.98
CA PHE A 221 6.16 11.12 2.26
C PHE A 221 5.46 11.39 0.95
N ARG A 222 4.13 11.26 0.97
CA ARG A 222 3.31 11.54 -0.20
C ARG A 222 3.03 13.03 -0.27
N GLN A 223 3.44 13.68 -1.36
CA GLN A 223 3.18 15.08 -1.66
C GLN A 223 2.68 15.17 -3.10
N SER A 224 1.39 15.45 -3.31
CA SER A 224 0.80 15.71 -4.64
C SER A 224 1.28 14.76 -5.74
N CYS A 225 1.09 13.45 -5.52
CA CYS A 225 1.47 12.33 -6.41
C CYS A 225 2.97 12.08 -6.57
N ARG A 226 3.84 12.83 -5.87
CA ARG A 226 5.27 12.55 -5.76
C ARG A 226 5.61 11.95 -4.40
N GLN A 227 6.70 11.19 -4.37
CA GLN A 227 7.22 10.53 -3.17
C GLN A 227 8.67 10.96 -2.90
N PRO A 228 8.92 12.28 -2.67
CA PRO A 228 10.27 12.76 -2.47
C PRO A 228 10.92 12.04 -1.28
N ARG A 229 12.19 11.70 -1.45
CA ARG A 229 13.03 11.32 -0.31
C ARG A 229 13.25 12.58 0.51
N LEU A 230 12.85 12.55 1.77
CA LEU A 230 13.03 13.68 2.67
C LEU A 230 14.41 13.67 3.31
N CYS A 231 15.00 14.85 3.44
CA CYS A 231 16.17 15.02 4.29
C CYS A 231 15.75 15.10 5.77
N LEU A 232 16.71 14.99 6.68
CA LEU A 232 16.43 15.05 8.12
C LEU A 232 15.75 16.35 8.54
N GLU A 233 16.08 17.47 7.91
CA GLU A 233 15.45 18.75 8.23
C GLU A 233 13.98 18.81 7.78
N ASP A 234 13.64 18.19 6.65
CA ASP A 234 12.25 18.05 6.21
C ASP A 234 11.45 17.18 7.17
N VAL A 235 12.03 16.04 7.59
CA VAL A 235 11.43 15.15 8.58
C VAL A 235 11.19 15.90 9.89
N ARG A 236 12.17 16.66 10.36
CA ARG A 236 12.05 17.47 11.58
C ARG A 236 10.92 18.49 11.47
N ARG A 237 10.86 19.24 10.36
CA ARG A 237 9.78 20.22 10.11
C ARG A 237 8.40 19.57 10.10
N LEU A 238 8.26 18.42 9.44
CA LEU A 238 7.00 17.68 9.40
C LEU A 238 6.57 17.17 10.79
N LEU A 239 7.51 16.66 11.59
CA LEU A 239 7.22 16.22 12.95
C LEU A 239 6.76 17.38 13.83
N VAL A 240 7.44 18.53 13.77
CA VAL A 240 7.04 19.75 14.50
C VAL A 240 5.63 20.17 14.11
N HIS A 241 5.33 20.20 12.81
CA HIS A 241 4.00 20.52 12.31
C HIS A 241 2.93 19.56 12.84
N ARG A 242 3.17 18.25 12.81
CA ARG A 242 2.24 17.23 13.33
C ARG A 242 1.96 17.38 14.82
N VAL A 243 2.99 17.67 15.60
CA VAL A 243 2.85 17.93 17.04
C VAL A 243 1.99 19.17 17.27
N GLN A 244 2.25 20.25 16.53
CA GLN A 244 1.46 21.49 16.61
C GLN A 244 0.00 21.26 16.22
N GLU A 245 -0.27 20.55 15.12
CA GLU A 245 -1.64 20.20 14.69
C GLU A 245 -2.37 19.38 15.76
N HIS A 246 -1.70 18.37 16.34
CA HIS A 246 -2.29 17.55 17.40
C HIS A 246 -2.74 18.39 18.60
N PHE A 247 -1.86 19.24 19.12
CA PHE A 247 -2.18 20.07 20.27
C PHE A 247 -3.20 21.15 19.96
N THR A 248 -3.17 21.72 18.75
CA THR A 248 -4.17 22.69 18.29
C THR A 248 -5.55 22.05 18.26
N LEU A 249 -5.71 20.87 17.66
CA LEU A 249 -6.99 20.13 17.65
C LEU A 249 -7.48 19.79 19.06
N LYS A 250 -6.56 19.39 19.95
CA LYS A 250 -6.89 19.08 21.35
C LYS A 250 -7.37 20.32 22.10
N LEU A 251 -6.71 21.47 21.93
CA LEU A 251 -7.10 22.74 22.52
C LEU A 251 -8.47 23.20 22.01
N THR A 252 -8.71 23.15 20.71
CA THR A 252 -10.01 23.52 20.12
C THR A 252 -11.15 22.65 20.66
N ARG A 253 -10.93 21.34 20.80
CA ARG A 253 -11.92 20.42 21.40
C ARG A 253 -12.20 20.73 22.88
N LEU A 254 -11.16 21.06 23.64
CA LEU A 254 -11.30 21.43 25.05
C LEU A 254 -12.02 22.76 25.22
N GLN A 255 -11.70 23.76 24.39
CA GLN A 255 -12.40 25.05 24.36
C GLN A 255 -13.89 24.87 24.03
N ALA A 256 -14.22 24.04 23.03
CA ALA A 256 -15.60 23.74 22.69
C ALA A 256 -16.36 23.09 23.87
N ARG A 257 -15.75 22.12 24.55
CA ARG A 257 -16.33 21.48 25.75
C ARG A 257 -16.51 22.46 26.90
N TYR A 258 -15.50 23.30 27.16
CA TYR A 258 -15.57 24.33 28.19
C TYR A 258 -16.73 25.30 27.92
N ASN A 259 -16.87 25.77 26.66
CA ASN A 259 -17.97 26.67 26.29
C ASN A 259 -19.35 26.03 26.48
N ILE A 260 -19.50 24.73 26.17
CA ILE A 260 -20.75 23.99 26.43
C ILE A 260 -21.03 23.91 27.94
N LEU A 261 -20.02 23.56 28.74
CA LEU A 261 -20.17 23.45 30.20
C LEU A 261 -20.50 24.80 30.83
N MET A 262 -19.87 25.88 30.39
CA MET A 262 -20.17 27.24 30.86
C MET A 262 -21.61 27.65 30.54
N LYS A 263 -22.10 27.31 29.34
CA LYS A 263 -23.50 27.57 28.98
C LYS A 263 -24.47 26.78 29.88
N LEU A 264 -24.21 25.50 30.11
CA LEU A 264 -25.03 24.67 31.00
C LEU A 264 -24.99 25.16 32.45
N ALA A 265 -23.83 25.64 32.93
CA ALA A 265 -23.69 26.18 34.28
C ALA A 265 -24.49 27.47 34.48
N GLN A 266 -24.49 28.35 33.47
CA GLN A 266 -25.32 29.55 33.44
C GLN A 266 -26.82 29.20 33.45
N GLU A 267 -27.24 28.22 32.65
CA GLU A 267 -28.64 27.76 32.59
C GLU A 267 -29.12 27.14 33.91
N ASN A 268 -28.22 26.55 34.70
CA ASN A 268 -28.54 25.88 35.97
C ASN A 268 -28.16 26.69 37.23
N ASN A 269 -27.75 27.96 37.10
CA ASN A 269 -27.30 28.81 38.23
C ASN A 269 -26.15 28.20 39.08
N ILE A 270 -25.32 27.35 38.47
CA ILE A 270 -24.18 26.72 39.15
C ILE A 270 -22.96 27.64 39.00
N ARG A 271 -22.42 28.17 40.10
CA ARG A 271 -21.14 28.88 40.08
C ARG A 271 -20.00 27.88 39.97
N ILE A 272 -19.35 27.84 38.81
CA ILE A 272 -18.07 27.15 38.63
C ILE A 272 -16.98 28.14 39.08
N GLY A 273 -16.34 27.85 40.21
CA GLY A 273 -15.18 28.57 40.75
C GLY A 273 -13.88 27.90 40.36
#